data_AF-A0A6M2BKU5-F1
#
_entry.id   AF-A0A6M2BKU5-F1
#
_cell.length_a   1.000
_cell.length_b   1.000
_cell.length_c   1.000
_cell.angle_alpha   90.00
_cell.angle_beta   90.00
_cell.angle_gamma   90.00
#
_symmetry.space_group_name_H-M   'P 1'
#
loop_
_entity.id
_entity.type
_entity.pdbx_description
1 polymer ?
#
loop_
_entity_poly.entity_id
_entity_poly.type
_entity_poly.pdbx_seq_one_letter_code
_entity_poly.pdbx_strand_id
1 'polypeptide(L)'
;MNPNNSNCYLPMLGMKGSYVGGLLLFAASAAYGQAAPSAKIQDISHVRLDAHPTPENSVLFTFGNGGPTMRLPRVIFPLTVIPNDPQKAIKAEQLEFSFWYPDMTPSDWKGTMTKFFEQQDGKYVPEKDRFRVHVFPMFYANPEWDDLSPERSPNGPAPEPRPARVEINRYVRCSSSADKKCVDEMERFDSGIDGLDALLSRDWAEKNPNLAEEDLRHPDKNVYFANKRFPDELFMSCMSIECDAFVYNSQYQLQYRVYFSSESVSHTGDLVRAIDKMIALWSGK
;
A
#
# COMPACT_ATOMS: atom_id res chain seq x y z
N MET A 1 47.55 -16.32 25.18
CA MET A 1 47.94 -16.19 23.76
C MET A 1 46.71 -16.54 22.92
N ASN A 2 46.23 -15.57 22.16
CA ASN A 2 45.35 -15.75 20.99
C ASN A 2 46.22 -16.35 19.86
N PRO A 3 45.69 -17.17 18.93
CA PRO A 3 45.02 -16.56 17.79
C PRO A 3 43.85 -17.41 17.23
N ASN A 4 42.73 -16.77 16.90
CA ASN A 4 42.07 -16.99 15.61
C ASN A 4 41.11 -15.84 15.33
N ASN A 5 41.67 -14.87 14.61
CA ASN A 5 41.00 -13.71 14.06
C ASN A 5 40.83 -14.01 12.57
N SER A 6 39.60 -14.23 12.11
CA SER A 6 39.29 -14.31 10.68
C SER A 6 38.36 -13.17 10.32
N ASN A 7 39.00 -12.07 9.91
CA ASN A 7 38.40 -10.97 9.19
C ASN A 7 37.74 -11.50 7.90
N CYS A 8 36.45 -11.30 7.74
CA CYS A 8 35.81 -11.25 6.43
C CYS A 8 35.66 -9.77 6.04
N TYR A 9 36.68 -9.24 5.38
CA TYR A 9 36.55 -8.07 4.51
C TYR A 9 35.79 -8.52 3.26
N LEU A 10 34.70 -7.82 2.91
CA LEU A 10 34.15 -7.81 1.56
C LEU A 10 34.20 -6.37 1.04
N PRO A 11 34.64 -6.15 -0.21
CA PRO A 11 35.01 -4.85 -0.71
C PRO A 11 33.78 -4.02 -1.06
N MET A 12 33.90 -2.71 -0.79
CA MET A 12 33.05 -1.69 -1.36
C MET A 12 33.11 -1.78 -2.89
N LEU A 13 31.95 -1.99 -3.51
CA LEU A 13 31.69 -1.50 -4.87
C LEU A 13 30.65 -0.40 -4.75
N GLY A 14 31.11 0.83 -4.96
CA GLY A 14 30.25 1.99 -5.06
C GLY A 14 29.34 1.85 -6.28
N MET A 15 28.03 1.83 -6.04
CA MET A 15 27.04 2.18 -7.05
C MET A 15 26.30 3.41 -6.55
N LYS A 16 26.71 4.58 -7.04
CA LYS A 16 25.81 5.72 -7.15
C LYS A 16 24.80 5.38 -8.23
N GLY A 17 23.55 5.19 -7.85
CA GLY A 17 22.46 4.97 -8.79
C GLY A 17 21.16 5.44 -8.18
N SER A 18 20.68 6.61 -8.61
CA SER A 18 19.29 7.01 -8.44
C SER A 18 18.42 6.01 -9.20
N TYR A 19 17.65 5.20 -8.49
CA TYR A 19 16.61 4.37 -9.07
C TYR A 19 15.30 5.16 -9.07
N VAL A 20 14.92 5.64 -10.25
CA VAL A 20 13.53 5.95 -10.57
C VAL A 20 12.81 4.60 -10.68
N GLY A 21 11.76 4.39 -9.89
CA GLY A 21 10.94 3.18 -9.89
C GLY A 21 10.52 2.81 -11.31
N GLY A 22 11.08 1.71 -11.82
CA GLY A 22 10.84 1.22 -13.17
C GLY A 22 9.63 0.30 -13.19
N LEU A 23 8.59 0.72 -13.91
CA LEU A 23 7.54 -0.16 -14.41
C LEU A 23 8.18 -1.12 -15.44
N LEU A 24 8.26 -2.42 -15.14
CA LEU A 24 8.72 -3.44 -16.11
C LEU A 24 7.57 -3.78 -17.06
N LEU A 25 7.57 -3.17 -18.26
CA LEU A 25 6.76 -3.60 -19.40
C LEU A 25 7.69 -4.10 -20.51
N PHE A 26 7.62 -5.40 -20.83
CA PHE A 26 8.27 -5.94 -22.02
C PHE A 26 7.45 -5.56 -23.26
N ALA A 27 7.94 -4.61 -24.05
CA ALA A 27 7.47 -4.39 -25.41
C ALA A 27 8.67 -4.34 -26.36
N ALA A 28 8.82 -5.36 -27.18
CA ALA A 28 9.81 -5.37 -28.26
C ALA A 28 9.31 -4.49 -29.41
N SER A 29 10.07 -3.46 -29.78
CA SER A 29 9.95 -2.78 -31.07
C SER A 29 11.26 -2.06 -31.40
N ALA A 30 11.80 -2.37 -32.57
CA ALA A 30 12.99 -1.76 -33.13
C ALA A 30 12.67 -0.44 -33.86
N ALA A 31 13.74 0.35 -34.04
CA ALA A 31 13.99 1.38 -35.07
C ALA A 31 13.87 2.87 -34.69
N TYR A 32 15.06 3.48 -34.69
CA TYR A 32 15.44 4.80 -35.23
C TYR A 32 14.73 6.08 -34.76
N GLY A 33 15.46 6.83 -33.92
CA GLY A 33 15.99 8.14 -34.32
C GLY A 33 15.02 9.31 -34.41
N GLN A 34 14.77 9.96 -33.26
CA GLN A 34 14.69 11.42 -33.16
C GLN A 34 14.82 11.81 -31.69
N ALA A 35 15.80 12.65 -31.38
CA ALA A 35 16.01 13.17 -30.03
C ALA A 35 14.76 13.96 -29.61
N ALA A 36 14.02 13.43 -28.63
CA ALA A 36 12.89 14.12 -28.04
C ALA A 36 13.35 15.44 -27.41
N PRO A 37 12.61 16.55 -27.59
CA PRO A 37 12.93 17.80 -26.93
C PRO A 37 12.93 17.59 -25.41
N SER A 38 14.00 18.05 -24.77
CA SER A 38 14.13 18.06 -23.31
C SER A 38 12.97 18.84 -22.70
N ALA A 39 11.94 18.11 -22.26
CA ALA A 39 10.85 18.68 -21.51
C ALA A 39 11.43 19.21 -20.19
N LYS A 40 11.32 20.52 -19.96
CA LYS A 40 11.61 21.12 -18.66
C LYS A 40 10.87 20.29 -17.61
N ILE A 41 11.62 19.67 -16.71
CA ILE A 41 11.07 18.98 -15.53
C ILE A 41 10.29 20.04 -14.77
N GLN A 42 8.97 20.06 -14.92
CA GLN A 42 8.11 20.91 -14.12
C GLN A 42 8.26 20.46 -12.67
N ASP A 43 8.37 21.43 -11.77
CA ASP A 43 8.34 21.16 -10.34
C ASP A 43 6.96 20.56 -9.98
N ILE A 44 6.93 19.25 -9.80
CA ILE A 44 5.72 18.48 -9.50
C ILE A 44 5.39 18.47 -8.00
N SER A 45 6.25 19.03 -7.14
CA SER A 45 6.08 18.99 -5.68
C SER A 45 4.84 19.75 -5.19
N HIS A 46 4.28 20.64 -6.01
CA HIS A 46 3.08 21.42 -5.71
C HIS A 46 1.78 20.80 -6.24
N VAL A 47 1.85 19.72 -7.04
CA VAL A 47 0.66 19.07 -7.59
C VAL A 47 0.04 18.20 -6.52
N ARG A 48 -1.24 18.42 -6.19
CA ARG A 48 -1.97 17.57 -5.24
C ARG A 48 -2.75 16.48 -5.97
N LEU A 49 -2.74 15.27 -5.41
CA LEU A 49 -3.46 14.10 -5.93
C LEU A 49 -4.97 14.18 -5.72
N ASP A 50 -5.40 14.95 -4.71
CA ASP A 50 -6.81 15.23 -4.38
C ASP A 50 -7.33 16.53 -5.02
N ALA A 51 -6.59 17.12 -5.97
CA ALA A 51 -7.08 18.23 -6.77
C ALA A 51 -8.14 17.77 -7.77
N HIS A 52 -9.08 18.66 -8.11
CA HIS A 52 -10.10 18.37 -9.13
C HIS A 52 -9.43 18.02 -10.48
N PRO A 53 -9.78 16.86 -11.08
CA PRO A 53 -9.19 16.45 -12.33
C PRO A 53 -9.77 17.25 -13.51
N THR A 54 -8.91 17.75 -14.38
CA THR A 54 -9.22 18.42 -15.65
C THR A 54 -8.53 17.69 -16.81
N PRO A 55 -9.00 17.79 -18.06
CA PRO A 55 -8.35 17.14 -19.21
C PRO A 55 -6.86 17.48 -19.37
N GLU A 56 -6.41 18.63 -18.87
CA GLU A 56 -5.04 19.10 -18.99
C GLU A 56 -4.11 18.46 -17.93
N ASN A 57 -4.62 18.27 -16.71
CA ASN A 57 -3.84 17.80 -15.56
C ASN A 57 -4.03 16.30 -15.26
N SER A 58 -4.91 15.62 -16.01
CA SER A 58 -5.30 14.23 -15.76
C SER A 58 -5.31 13.38 -17.03
N VAL A 59 -5.36 12.06 -16.85
CA VAL A 59 -5.54 11.06 -17.91
C VAL A 59 -6.70 10.14 -17.55
N LEU A 60 -7.38 9.63 -18.57
CA LEU A 60 -8.32 8.54 -18.37
C LEU A 60 -7.57 7.24 -18.12
N PHE A 61 -8.01 6.48 -17.13
CA PHE A 61 -7.46 5.18 -16.75
C PHE A 61 -8.61 4.21 -16.55
N THR A 62 -8.55 3.07 -17.22
CA THR A 62 -9.53 2.00 -17.08
C THR A 62 -8.87 0.82 -16.39
N PHE A 63 -9.40 0.45 -15.22
CA PHE A 63 -9.01 -0.79 -14.56
C PHE A 63 -9.36 -1.98 -15.46
N GLY A 64 -8.48 -2.98 -15.49
CA GLY A 64 -8.68 -4.22 -16.22
C GLY A 64 -9.97 -4.94 -15.80
N ASN A 65 -10.37 -5.93 -16.62
CA ASN A 65 -11.45 -6.87 -16.29
C ASN A 65 -12.83 -6.25 -15.99
N GLY A 66 -13.21 -5.21 -16.73
CA GLY A 66 -14.53 -4.58 -16.60
C GLY A 66 -14.63 -3.59 -15.44
N GLY A 67 -13.50 -3.21 -14.83
CA GLY A 67 -13.45 -2.17 -13.82
C GLY A 67 -13.79 -0.76 -14.37
N PRO A 68 -13.99 0.21 -13.46
CA PRO A 68 -14.39 1.56 -13.83
C PRO A 68 -13.29 2.29 -14.62
N THR A 69 -13.72 3.26 -15.42
CA THR A 69 -12.83 4.29 -15.96
C THR A 69 -12.81 5.48 -15.02
N MET A 70 -11.62 5.88 -14.58
CA MET A 70 -11.36 7.02 -13.71
C MET A 70 -10.48 8.05 -14.39
N ARG A 71 -10.53 9.28 -13.92
CA ARG A 71 -9.70 10.38 -14.37
C ARG A 71 -8.64 10.70 -13.31
N LEU A 72 -7.42 10.21 -13.57
CA LEU A 72 -6.32 10.21 -12.60
C LEU A 72 -5.30 11.33 -12.90
N PRO A 73 -4.69 11.96 -11.88
CA PRO A 73 -3.63 12.94 -12.07
C PRO A 73 -2.47 12.41 -12.93
N ARG A 74 -2.04 13.21 -13.91
CA ARG A 74 -0.94 12.83 -14.83
C ARG A 74 0.37 12.53 -14.12
N VAL A 75 0.59 13.16 -12.97
CA VAL A 75 1.81 13.04 -12.17
C VAL A 75 2.03 11.63 -11.62
N ILE A 76 0.99 10.80 -11.56
CA ILE A 76 1.10 9.39 -11.17
C ILE A 76 1.76 8.54 -12.28
N PHE A 77 1.76 9.01 -13.53
CA PHE A 77 2.19 8.22 -14.68
C PHE A 77 3.54 8.68 -15.24
N PRO A 78 4.41 7.76 -15.66
CA PRO A 78 5.53 8.09 -16.53
C PRO A 78 5.05 8.81 -17.80
N LEU A 79 5.76 9.85 -18.23
CA LEU A 79 5.41 10.60 -19.44
C LEU A 79 5.34 9.71 -20.70
N THR A 80 6.07 8.59 -20.71
CA THR A 80 6.13 7.63 -21.83
C THR A 80 4.84 6.81 -22.01
N VAL A 81 4.00 6.69 -20.99
CA VAL A 81 2.74 5.93 -21.07
C VAL A 81 1.52 6.83 -21.25
N ILE A 82 1.67 8.14 -21.05
CA ILE A 82 0.59 9.11 -21.20
C ILE A 82 0.24 9.26 -22.69
N PRO A 83 -1.01 8.98 -23.09
CA PRO A 83 -1.43 9.16 -24.48
C PRO A 83 -1.37 10.62 -24.91
N ASN A 84 -1.06 10.87 -26.17
CA ASN A 84 -1.12 12.21 -26.76
C ASN A 84 -2.56 12.76 -26.82
N ASP A 85 -3.54 11.86 -26.97
CA ASP A 85 -4.97 12.20 -26.93
C ASP A 85 -5.51 12.01 -25.50
N PRO A 86 -5.94 13.09 -24.80
CA PRO A 86 -6.44 13.02 -23.42
C PRO A 86 -7.77 12.25 -23.28
N GLN A 87 -8.46 11.93 -24.39
CA GLN A 87 -9.65 11.08 -24.40
C GLN A 87 -9.31 9.60 -24.50
N LYS A 88 -8.08 9.24 -24.86
CA LYS A 88 -7.65 7.85 -24.90
C LYS A 88 -7.27 7.39 -23.49
N ALA A 89 -7.93 6.35 -23.01
CA ALA A 89 -7.64 5.78 -21.71
C ALA A 89 -6.36 4.91 -21.72
N ILE A 90 -5.58 5.02 -20.65
CA ILE A 90 -4.60 4.01 -20.23
C ILE A 90 -5.38 2.80 -19.71
N LYS A 91 -4.96 1.58 -20.04
CA LYS A 91 -5.57 0.34 -19.54
C LYS A 91 -4.53 -0.47 -18.79
N ALA A 92 -4.81 -0.78 -17.52
CA ALA A 92 -3.97 -1.65 -16.70
C ALA A 92 -4.81 -2.33 -15.62
N GLU A 93 -4.32 -3.46 -15.11
CA GLU A 93 -5.03 -4.24 -14.09
C GLU A 93 -4.93 -3.60 -12.70
N GLN A 94 -3.85 -2.87 -12.45
CA GLN A 94 -3.55 -2.27 -11.16
C GLN A 94 -2.93 -0.88 -11.31
N LEU A 95 -3.03 -0.10 -10.24
CA LEU A 95 -2.46 1.23 -10.08
C LEU A 95 -1.54 1.25 -8.85
N GLU A 96 -0.42 1.95 -8.98
CA GLU A 96 0.59 2.15 -7.94
C GLU A 96 0.96 3.62 -7.86
N PHE A 97 1.04 4.18 -6.65
CA PHE A 97 1.52 5.55 -6.45
C PHE A 97 1.92 5.80 -4.99
N SER A 98 2.69 6.87 -4.77
CA SER A 98 3.07 7.30 -3.41
C SER A 98 2.88 8.80 -3.23
N PHE A 99 2.58 9.21 -2.01
CA PHE A 99 2.34 10.61 -1.67
C PHE A 99 2.70 10.92 -0.22
N TRP A 100 2.88 12.21 0.07
CA TRP A 100 2.98 12.71 1.43
C TRP A 100 1.58 12.97 1.98
N TYR A 101 1.23 12.35 3.10
CA TYR A 101 0.04 12.70 3.88
C TYR A 101 0.42 13.75 4.94
N PRO A 102 -0.44 14.74 5.26
CA PRO A 102 -1.74 15.05 4.66
C PRO A 102 -1.64 15.96 3.42
N ASP A 103 -0.43 16.28 2.94
CA ASP A 103 -0.19 17.20 1.83
C ASP A 103 -0.85 16.74 0.51
N MET A 104 -1.04 15.42 0.37
CA MET A 104 -1.49 14.73 -0.84
C MET A 104 -0.63 15.01 -2.06
N THR A 105 0.66 15.36 -1.88
CA THR A 105 1.60 15.62 -2.97
C THR A 105 2.39 14.36 -3.32
N PRO A 106 2.74 14.13 -4.60
CA PRO A 106 3.56 13.01 -5.03
C PRO A 106 4.83 12.85 -4.21
N SER A 107 5.23 11.60 -3.97
CA SER A 107 6.48 11.27 -3.30
C SER A 107 7.12 10.04 -3.94
N ASP A 108 8.41 9.84 -3.66
CA ASP A 108 9.09 8.59 -3.98
C ASP A 108 8.87 7.56 -2.87
N TRP A 109 8.53 6.32 -3.26
CA TRP A 109 8.55 5.20 -2.34
C TRP A 109 9.98 4.84 -1.95
N LYS A 110 10.21 4.61 -0.67
CA LYS A 110 11.45 4.03 -0.15
C LYS A 110 11.11 2.69 0.47
N GLY A 111 11.74 1.62 -0.01
CA GLY A 111 11.56 0.30 0.59
C GLY A 111 12.10 0.24 2.03
N THR A 112 11.62 -0.75 2.79
CA THR A 112 11.92 -0.95 4.21
C THR A 112 13.43 -0.93 4.52
N MET A 113 14.24 -1.62 3.71
CA MET A 113 15.70 -1.68 3.91
C MET A 113 16.36 -0.30 3.76
N THR A 114 15.92 0.51 2.79
CA THR A 114 16.43 1.86 2.60
C THR A 114 16.08 2.74 3.80
N LYS A 115 14.84 2.67 4.28
CA LYS A 115 14.40 3.40 5.48
C LYS A 115 15.20 2.98 6.71
N PHE A 116 15.43 1.69 6.90
CA PHE A 116 16.23 1.16 8.00
C PHE A 116 17.66 1.73 8.02
N PHE A 117 18.36 1.70 6.88
CA PHE A 117 19.71 2.28 6.81
C PHE A 117 19.72 3.80 6.97
N GLU A 118 18.73 4.50 6.39
CA GLU A 118 18.60 5.94 6.61
C GLU A 118 18.32 6.27 8.08
N GLN A 119 17.59 5.45 8.81
CA GLN A 119 17.36 5.61 10.25
C GLN A 119 18.64 5.39 11.04
N GLN A 120 19.42 4.35 10.72
CA GLN A 120 20.73 4.11 11.34
C GLN A 120 21.71 5.28 11.10
N ASP A 121 21.63 5.90 9.92
CA ASP A 121 22.42 7.08 9.55
C ASP A 121 21.87 8.40 10.11
N GLY A 122 20.74 8.39 10.83
CA GLY A 122 20.06 9.60 11.33
C GLY A 122 19.45 10.49 10.23
N LYS A 123 19.27 9.96 9.02
CA LYS A 123 18.66 10.65 7.86
C LYS A 123 17.14 10.47 7.80
N TYR A 124 16.63 9.34 8.28
CA TYR A 124 15.19 9.09 8.39
C TYR A 124 14.71 9.57 9.76
N VAL A 125 13.81 10.55 9.76
CA VAL A 125 13.09 10.99 10.95
C VAL A 125 11.65 10.50 10.81
N PRO A 126 11.19 9.56 11.65
CA PRO A 126 9.78 9.19 11.67
C PRO A 126 8.93 10.40 12.01
N GLU A 127 8.01 10.76 11.11
CA GLU A 127 7.10 11.88 11.28
C GLU A 127 5.68 11.32 11.45
N LYS A 128 5.15 11.38 12.68
CA LYS A 128 3.82 10.85 13.00
C LYS A 128 2.71 11.47 12.16
N ASP A 129 2.72 12.80 12.05
CA ASP A 129 1.61 13.56 11.46
C ASP A 129 1.82 13.90 9.98
N ARG A 130 3.04 13.72 9.47
CA ARG A 130 3.37 13.98 8.07
C ARG A 130 4.26 12.89 7.49
N PHE A 131 3.68 11.91 6.82
CA PHE A 131 4.38 10.67 6.45
C PHE A 131 4.15 10.30 5.00
N ARG A 132 5.04 9.46 4.47
CA ARG A 132 4.88 8.88 3.14
C ARG A 132 3.90 7.73 3.20
N VAL A 133 3.02 7.73 2.22
CA VAL A 133 2.05 6.67 1.98
C VAL A 133 2.34 6.08 0.62
N HIS A 134 2.34 4.76 0.53
CA HIS A 134 2.44 4.03 -0.72
C HIS A 134 1.21 3.16 -0.90
N VAL A 135 0.56 3.31 -2.05
CA VAL A 135 -0.64 2.55 -2.40
C VAL A 135 -0.25 1.53 -3.46
N PHE A 136 -0.28 0.24 -3.09
CA PHE A 136 0.09 -0.86 -3.99
C PHE A 136 -0.39 -2.24 -3.49
N PRO A 137 -1.01 -3.08 -4.34
CA PRO A 137 -1.65 -2.73 -5.61
C PRO A 137 -3.04 -2.15 -5.35
N MET A 138 -3.46 -1.12 -6.08
CA MET A 138 -4.88 -0.74 -6.19
C MET A 138 -5.48 -1.40 -7.42
N PHE A 139 -6.57 -2.14 -7.28
CA PHE A 139 -7.24 -2.84 -8.39
C PHE A 139 -8.75 -2.92 -8.21
N TYR A 140 -9.45 -3.18 -9.31
CA TYR A 140 -10.89 -3.44 -9.27
C TYR A 140 -11.17 -4.86 -8.76
N ALA A 141 -11.90 -4.94 -7.65
CA ALA A 141 -12.24 -6.17 -6.96
C ALA A 141 -13.72 -6.48 -7.20
N ASN A 142 -13.99 -7.26 -8.26
CA ASN A 142 -15.35 -7.73 -8.54
C ASN A 142 -15.83 -8.65 -7.40
N PRO A 143 -16.94 -8.33 -6.71
CA PRO A 143 -17.47 -9.17 -5.62
C PRO A 143 -17.78 -10.60 -6.04
N GLU A 144 -18.13 -10.84 -7.31
CA GLU A 144 -18.40 -12.17 -7.84
C GLU A 144 -17.16 -13.08 -7.85
N TRP A 145 -15.97 -12.49 -7.72
CA TRP A 145 -14.71 -13.22 -7.73
C TRP A 145 -14.25 -13.67 -6.36
N ASP A 146 -14.90 -13.20 -5.29
CA ASP A 146 -14.56 -13.64 -3.95
C ASP A 146 -14.63 -15.17 -3.87
N ASP A 147 -15.64 -15.81 -4.46
CA ASP A 147 -15.79 -17.27 -4.39
C ASP A 147 -14.96 -18.07 -5.41
N LEU A 148 -14.17 -17.40 -6.25
CA LEU A 148 -13.32 -18.08 -7.21
C LEU A 148 -12.03 -18.55 -6.53
N SER A 149 -11.65 -19.82 -6.75
CA SER A 149 -10.34 -20.30 -6.34
C SER A 149 -9.25 -19.49 -7.08
N PRO A 150 -8.05 -19.33 -6.50
CA PRO A 150 -6.93 -18.65 -7.15
C PRO A 150 -6.62 -19.16 -8.58
N GLU A 151 -6.95 -20.42 -8.84
CA GLU A 151 -6.76 -21.13 -10.11
C GLU A 151 -7.85 -20.83 -11.15
N ARG A 152 -8.96 -20.21 -10.75
CA ARG A 152 -10.12 -19.88 -11.62
C ARG A 152 -10.14 -18.43 -12.10
N SER A 153 -9.14 -17.62 -11.75
CA SER A 153 -8.98 -16.29 -12.37
C SER A 153 -8.61 -16.49 -13.84
N PRO A 154 -9.50 -16.17 -14.80
CA PRO A 154 -9.30 -16.62 -16.17
C PRO A 154 -8.14 -15.92 -16.89
N ASN A 155 -7.57 -14.83 -16.34
CA ASN A 155 -6.55 -14.04 -17.05
C ASN A 155 -5.49 -13.34 -16.16
N GLY A 156 -5.30 -13.69 -14.89
CA GLY A 156 -4.28 -12.98 -14.07
C GLY A 156 -3.98 -13.63 -12.71
N PRO A 157 -2.97 -13.12 -11.97
CA PRO A 157 -2.75 -13.54 -10.59
C PRO A 157 -4.05 -13.38 -9.80
N ALA A 158 -4.34 -14.34 -8.92
CA ALA A 158 -5.55 -14.29 -8.11
C ALA A 158 -5.58 -12.95 -7.34
N PRO A 159 -6.70 -12.20 -7.38
CA PRO A 159 -6.82 -10.99 -6.59
C PRO A 159 -6.54 -11.34 -5.12
N GLU A 160 -5.81 -10.45 -4.43
CA GLU A 160 -5.55 -10.66 -3.02
C GLU A 160 -6.88 -10.83 -2.27
N PRO A 161 -6.96 -11.75 -1.29
CA PRO A 161 -8.19 -11.97 -0.55
C PRO A 161 -8.65 -10.65 0.10
N ARG A 162 -9.95 -10.37 0.07
CA ARG A 162 -10.54 -9.23 0.77
C ARG A 162 -10.20 -9.25 2.26
N PRO A 163 -10.17 -8.09 2.94
CA PRO A 163 -9.80 -8.02 4.36
C PRO A 163 -10.54 -9.01 5.28
N ALA A 164 -11.86 -9.17 5.10
CA ALA A 164 -12.66 -10.15 5.84
C ALA A 164 -12.18 -11.60 5.63
N ARG A 165 -11.64 -11.93 4.45
CA ARG A 165 -11.06 -13.24 4.16
C ARG A 165 -9.61 -13.37 4.59
N VAL A 166 -8.85 -12.28 4.66
CA VAL A 166 -7.52 -12.26 5.28
C VAL A 166 -7.64 -12.65 6.76
N GLU A 167 -8.66 -12.12 7.46
CA GLU A 167 -9.02 -12.52 8.82
C GLU A 167 -9.27 -14.02 8.98
N ILE A 168 -9.86 -14.66 7.97
CA ILE A 168 -10.16 -16.09 8.03
C ILE A 168 -8.91 -16.90 7.64
N ASN A 169 -8.23 -16.52 6.55
CA ASN A 169 -7.18 -17.34 5.94
C ASN A 169 -5.84 -17.32 6.69
N ARG A 170 -5.42 -16.19 7.28
CA ARG A 170 -4.18 -16.14 8.10
C ARG A 170 -4.30 -17.03 9.36
N TYR A 171 -5.52 -17.37 9.76
CA TYR A 171 -5.81 -17.97 11.06
C TYR A 171 -6.43 -19.38 10.96
N VAL A 172 -6.81 -19.84 9.76
CA VAL A 172 -7.46 -21.16 9.55
C VAL A 172 -6.59 -22.18 8.80
N ARG A 173 -5.53 -21.81 8.08
CA ARG A 173 -4.73 -22.79 7.31
C ARG A 173 -3.50 -23.30 8.06
N CYS A 174 -3.74 -24.27 8.93
CA CYS A 174 -2.76 -25.28 9.31
C CYS A 174 -2.43 -26.19 8.12
N SER A 175 -1.14 -26.36 7.80
CA SER A 175 -0.74 -27.51 6.98
C SER A 175 -1.05 -28.79 7.75
N SER A 176 -1.45 -29.84 7.03
CA SER A 176 -1.89 -31.16 7.52
C SER A 176 -0.82 -32.02 8.24
N SER A 177 0.14 -31.40 8.91
CA SER A 177 1.11 -32.08 9.78
C SER A 177 0.69 -31.88 11.24
N ALA A 178 0.34 -32.98 11.89
CA ALA A 178 -0.46 -33.10 13.10
C ALA A 178 0.10 -32.50 14.42
N ASP A 179 1.13 -31.64 14.43
CA ASP A 179 1.83 -31.26 15.66
C ASP A 179 2.08 -29.75 15.86
N LYS A 180 1.31 -28.88 15.21
CA LYS A 180 1.35 -27.44 15.54
C LYS A 180 -0.05 -26.94 15.78
N LYS A 181 -0.35 -26.61 17.05
CA LYS A 181 -1.46 -25.72 17.41
C LYS A 181 -1.33 -24.48 16.52
N CYS A 182 -2.19 -24.37 15.52
CA CYS A 182 -2.33 -23.10 14.84
C CYS A 182 -2.90 -22.11 15.84
N VAL A 183 -2.42 -20.88 15.71
CA VAL A 183 -2.68 -19.73 16.56
C VAL A 183 -4.03 -19.81 17.27
N ASP A 184 -4.00 -19.68 18.60
CA ASP A 184 -5.16 -19.65 19.48
C ASP A 184 -6.22 -18.68 18.94
N GLU A 185 -7.49 -18.99 19.18
CA GLU A 185 -8.63 -18.14 18.82
C GLU A 185 -8.31 -16.66 19.11
N MET A 186 -8.59 -15.76 18.17
CA MET A 186 -8.29 -14.33 18.35
C MET A 186 -9.50 -13.63 18.97
N GLU A 187 -9.23 -12.63 19.81
CA GLU A 187 -10.26 -11.78 20.41
C GLU A 187 -10.04 -10.31 20.01
N ARG A 188 -11.15 -9.61 19.75
CA ARG A 188 -11.18 -8.21 19.33
C ARG A 188 -11.32 -7.30 20.55
N PHE A 189 -10.50 -6.27 20.61
CA PHE A 189 -10.51 -5.25 21.66
C PHE A 189 -10.61 -3.85 21.06
N ASP A 190 -11.19 -2.92 21.80
CA ASP A 190 -11.11 -1.51 21.43
C ASP A 190 -9.63 -1.07 21.45
N SER A 191 -9.15 -0.57 20.30
CA SER A 191 -7.75 -0.13 20.19
C SER A 191 -7.52 1.28 20.74
N GLY A 192 -8.60 2.03 21.04
CA GLY A 192 -8.55 3.46 21.34
C GLY A 192 -8.30 4.34 20.10
N ILE A 193 -8.17 3.74 18.91
CA ILE A 193 -8.06 4.44 17.62
C ILE A 193 -9.44 4.42 16.96
N ASP A 194 -9.91 5.60 16.54
CA ASP A 194 -11.25 5.73 15.97
C ASP A 194 -11.46 4.82 14.75
N GLY A 195 -12.51 4.00 14.83
CA GLY A 195 -12.90 3.05 13.79
C GLY A 195 -12.09 1.74 13.73
N LEU A 196 -11.08 1.54 14.59
CA LEU A 196 -10.26 0.34 14.59
C LEU A 196 -10.36 -0.46 15.89
N ASP A 197 -10.49 -1.78 15.76
CA ASP A 197 -10.31 -2.74 16.84
C ASP A 197 -8.91 -3.38 16.72
N ALA A 198 -8.29 -3.74 17.84
CA ALA A 198 -7.06 -4.54 17.89
C ALA A 198 -7.39 -6.03 18.00
N LEU A 199 -6.59 -6.89 17.36
CA LEU A 199 -6.67 -8.35 17.50
C LEU A 199 -5.52 -8.89 18.35
N LEU A 200 -5.87 -9.70 19.34
CA LEU A 200 -4.94 -10.39 20.23
C LEU A 200 -5.30 -11.87 20.31
N SER A 201 -4.31 -12.73 20.62
CA SER A 201 -4.65 -14.13 20.91
C SER A 201 -5.44 -14.21 22.22
N ARG A 202 -6.49 -15.05 22.24
CA ARG A 202 -7.36 -15.26 23.41
C ARG A 202 -6.55 -15.67 24.63
N ASP A 203 -5.61 -16.59 24.46
CA ASP A 203 -4.67 -17.02 25.50
C ASP A 203 -3.88 -15.87 26.13
N TRP A 204 -3.52 -14.86 25.34
CA TRP A 204 -2.79 -13.70 25.83
C TRP A 204 -3.73 -12.68 26.48
N ALA A 205 -4.91 -12.47 25.89
CA ALA A 205 -5.94 -11.60 26.43
C ALA A 205 -6.43 -12.09 27.80
N GLU A 206 -6.70 -13.38 27.96
CA GLU A 206 -7.10 -13.99 29.23
C GLU A 206 -6.03 -13.80 30.33
N LYS A 207 -4.75 -13.84 29.95
CA LYS A 207 -3.62 -13.62 30.86
C LYS A 207 -3.39 -12.14 31.20
N ASN A 208 -3.94 -11.22 30.41
CA ASN A 208 -3.75 -9.78 30.54
C ASN A 208 -5.11 -9.05 30.48
N PRO A 209 -6.02 -9.25 31.45
CA PRO A 209 -7.38 -8.68 31.38
C PRO A 209 -7.45 -7.15 31.56
N ASN A 210 -6.38 -6.53 32.06
CA ASN A 210 -6.32 -5.08 32.36
C ASN A 210 -5.45 -4.33 31.34
N LEU A 211 -5.55 -4.69 30.06
CA LEU A 211 -4.78 -4.03 29.01
C LEU A 211 -4.87 -2.52 29.15
N ALA A 212 -3.74 -1.89 29.48
CA ALA A 212 -3.63 -0.46 29.37
C ALA A 212 -3.68 -0.11 27.88
N GLU A 213 -4.39 0.96 27.55
CA GLU A 213 -4.46 1.52 26.20
C GLU A 213 -3.05 1.65 25.57
N GLU A 214 -2.03 1.86 26.41
CA GLU A 214 -0.62 1.99 26.02
C GLU A 214 0.00 0.71 25.43
N ASP A 215 -0.33 -0.48 25.98
CA ASP A 215 0.18 -1.76 25.44
C ASP A 215 -0.46 -2.12 24.10
N LEU A 216 -1.75 -1.80 23.95
CA LEU A 216 -2.51 -1.94 22.70
C LEU A 216 -2.14 -0.91 21.64
N ARG A 217 -1.40 0.14 22.01
CA ARG A 217 -0.90 1.17 21.09
C ARG A 217 0.50 0.89 20.57
N HIS A 218 1.19 -0.18 21.02
CA HIS A 218 2.51 -0.54 20.50
C HIS A 218 2.41 -1.07 19.06
N PRO A 219 2.74 -0.26 18.04
CA PRO A 219 2.46 -0.59 16.64
C PRO A 219 3.12 -1.91 16.22
N ASP A 220 4.31 -2.19 16.76
CA ASP A 220 5.22 -3.25 16.34
C ASP A 220 4.70 -4.69 16.59
N LYS A 221 3.56 -4.84 17.26
CA LYS A 221 3.00 -6.13 17.67
C LYS A 221 1.56 -6.36 17.26
N ASN A 222 0.95 -5.41 16.57
CA ASN A 222 -0.50 -5.35 16.50
C ASN A 222 -1.05 -5.62 15.11
N VAL A 223 -2.18 -6.34 15.12
CA VAL A 223 -3.07 -6.49 13.99
C VAL A 223 -4.34 -5.71 14.31
N TYR A 224 -4.82 -4.92 13.35
CA TYR A 224 -5.98 -4.04 13.51
C TYR A 224 -7.04 -4.33 12.46
N PHE A 225 -8.29 -4.06 12.80
CA PHE A 225 -9.44 -4.32 11.96
C PHE A 225 -10.43 -3.17 11.98
N ALA A 226 -11.12 -2.98 10.84
CA ALA A 226 -12.31 -2.16 10.80
C ALA A 226 -13.36 -2.67 11.80
N ASN A 227 -13.78 -1.79 12.71
CA ASN A 227 -14.97 -2.02 13.51
C ASN A 227 -16.23 -1.58 12.74
N LYS A 228 -17.41 -1.78 13.34
CA LYS A 228 -18.70 -1.48 12.66
C LYS A 228 -18.91 0.00 12.29
N ARG A 229 -18.11 0.93 12.82
CA ARG A 229 -18.17 2.36 12.48
C ARG A 229 -17.30 2.71 11.28
N PHE A 230 -16.36 1.83 10.91
CA PHE A 230 -15.54 2.01 9.72
C PHE A 230 -16.36 1.61 8.48
N PRO A 231 -16.54 2.51 7.50
CA PRO A 231 -17.41 2.26 6.35
C PRO A 231 -16.82 1.23 5.37
N ASP A 232 -15.51 1.06 5.37
CA ASP A 232 -14.77 0.14 4.52
C ASP A 232 -14.32 -1.11 5.29
N GLU A 233 -14.07 -2.19 4.56
CA GLU A 233 -13.40 -3.34 5.17
C GLU A 233 -11.91 -3.04 5.25
N LEU A 234 -11.33 -3.21 6.44
CA LEU A 234 -9.91 -2.98 6.68
C LEU A 234 -9.31 -4.09 7.54
N PHE A 235 -8.15 -4.58 7.11
CA PHE A 235 -7.22 -5.42 7.86
C PHE A 235 -5.87 -4.74 7.84
N MET A 236 -5.23 -4.54 8.98
CA MET A 236 -3.92 -3.93 9.05
C MET A 236 -2.98 -4.73 9.93
N SER A 237 -1.74 -4.88 9.49
CA SER A 237 -0.66 -5.50 10.26
C SER A 237 0.50 -4.54 10.34
N CYS A 238 0.97 -4.25 11.54
CA CYS A 238 2.13 -3.40 11.75
C CYS A 238 3.29 -4.26 12.23
N MET A 239 4.35 -4.33 11.44
CA MET A 239 5.55 -5.11 11.75
C MET A 239 6.76 -4.19 11.60
N SER A 240 7.50 -3.98 12.69
CA SER A 240 8.67 -3.09 12.71
C SER A 240 8.27 -1.63 12.39
N ILE A 241 8.97 -0.99 11.47
CA ILE A 241 8.86 0.43 11.12
C ILE A 241 7.73 0.77 10.13
N GLU A 242 6.97 -0.24 9.67
CA GLU A 242 5.90 -0.05 8.67
C GLU A 242 4.64 -0.83 9.02
N CYS A 243 3.51 -0.24 8.65
CA CYS A 243 2.20 -0.86 8.63
C CYS A 243 1.79 -1.19 7.20
N ASP A 244 1.06 -2.28 7.06
CA ASP A 244 0.48 -2.81 5.83
C ASP A 244 -1.02 -2.98 6.04
N ALA A 245 -1.80 -2.06 5.46
CA ALA A 245 -3.24 -2.01 5.58
C ALA A 245 -3.92 -2.40 4.27
N PHE A 246 -4.68 -3.49 4.28
CA PHE A 246 -5.53 -3.96 3.21
C PHE A 246 -6.90 -3.33 3.38
N VAL A 247 -7.36 -2.62 2.35
CA VAL A 247 -8.62 -1.88 2.37
C VAL A 247 -9.47 -2.32 1.19
N TYR A 248 -10.76 -2.53 1.42
CA TYR A 248 -11.74 -2.73 0.37
C TYR A 248 -12.84 -1.68 0.49
N ASN A 249 -12.94 -0.84 -0.53
CA ASN A 249 -14.00 0.14 -0.69
C ASN A 249 -15.16 -0.45 -1.50
N SER A 250 -16.28 -0.69 -0.84
CA SER A 250 -17.46 -1.31 -1.45
C SER A 250 -18.20 -0.38 -2.43
N GLN A 251 -18.11 0.94 -2.24
CA GLN A 251 -18.77 1.94 -3.08
C GLN A 251 -18.14 2.02 -4.49
N TYR A 252 -16.83 1.84 -4.58
CA TYR A 252 -16.09 1.87 -5.85
C TYR A 252 -15.61 0.49 -6.30
N GLN A 253 -15.82 -0.55 -5.47
CA GLN A 253 -15.34 -1.91 -5.69
C GLN A 253 -13.83 -1.93 -5.98
N LEU A 254 -13.09 -1.11 -5.24
CA LEU A 254 -11.65 -1.05 -5.31
C LEU A 254 -11.05 -1.68 -4.06
N GLN A 255 -10.10 -2.57 -4.28
CA GLN A 255 -9.22 -3.07 -3.22
C GLN A 255 -7.85 -2.44 -3.39
N TYR A 256 -7.26 -2.02 -2.29
CA TYR A 256 -5.92 -1.48 -2.29
C TYR A 256 -5.18 -1.81 -0.99
N ARG A 257 -3.85 -1.88 -1.05
CA ARG A 257 -3.03 -1.88 0.16
C ARG A 257 -2.32 -0.56 0.33
N VAL A 258 -2.14 -0.18 1.58
CA VAL A 258 -1.51 1.06 1.98
C VAL A 258 -0.34 0.73 2.91
N TYR A 259 0.84 1.22 2.54
CA TYR A 259 2.04 1.13 3.37
C TYR A 259 2.41 2.50 3.92
N PHE A 260 2.64 2.57 5.23
CA PHE A 260 2.98 3.81 5.93
C PHE A 260 3.73 3.53 7.24
N SER A 261 4.25 4.58 7.88
CA SER A 261 5.06 4.46 9.12
C SER A 261 4.22 3.92 10.27
N SER A 262 4.81 3.07 11.11
CA SER A 262 4.10 2.49 12.25
C SER A 262 3.73 3.52 13.33
N GLU A 263 4.46 4.64 13.40
CA GLU A 263 4.15 5.78 14.26
C GLU A 263 2.84 6.49 13.86
N SER A 264 2.37 6.31 12.63
CA SER A 264 1.21 6.98 12.06
C SER A 264 -0.07 6.15 12.12
N VAL A 265 -0.09 5.03 12.84
CA VAL A 265 -1.25 4.13 13.02
C VAL A 265 -2.52 4.86 13.46
N SER A 266 -2.38 5.89 14.31
CA SER A 266 -3.52 6.69 14.76
C SER A 266 -4.23 7.46 13.64
N HIS A 267 -3.58 7.65 12.48
CA HIS A 267 -4.11 8.36 11.32
C HIS A 267 -4.76 7.44 10.29
N THR A 268 -4.79 6.12 10.51
CA THR A 268 -5.30 5.14 9.53
C THR A 268 -6.72 5.48 9.04
N GLY A 269 -7.63 5.83 9.96
CA GLY A 269 -9.00 6.18 9.58
C GLY A 269 -9.09 7.43 8.72
N ASP A 270 -8.34 8.48 9.05
CA ASP A 270 -8.30 9.71 8.25
C ASP A 270 -7.59 9.53 6.91
N LEU A 271 -6.56 8.70 6.87
CA LEU A 271 -5.84 8.34 5.66
C LEU A 271 -6.75 7.62 4.67
N VAL A 272 -7.46 6.59 5.11
CA VAL A 272 -8.40 5.83 4.25
C VAL A 272 -9.50 6.75 3.73
N ARG A 273 -10.11 7.57 4.62
CA ARG A 273 -11.10 8.58 4.20
C ARG A 273 -10.54 9.58 3.18
N ALA A 274 -9.28 9.97 3.28
CA ALA A 274 -8.64 10.85 2.32
C ALA A 274 -8.44 10.17 0.96
N ILE A 275 -8.02 8.89 0.97
CA ILE A 275 -7.88 8.08 -0.24
C ILE A 275 -9.25 7.89 -0.91
N ASP A 276 -10.31 7.60 -0.16
CA ASP A 276 -11.65 7.40 -0.72
C ASP A 276 -12.24 8.68 -1.31
N LYS A 277 -12.00 9.84 -0.68
CA LYS A 277 -12.35 11.14 -1.25
C LYS A 277 -11.62 11.39 -2.57
N MET A 278 -10.34 11.05 -2.63
CA MET A 278 -9.55 11.14 -3.85
C MET A 278 -10.09 10.21 -4.95
N ILE A 279 -10.43 8.96 -4.62
CA ILE A 279 -11.09 8.00 -5.53
C ILE A 279 -12.44 8.54 -6.03
N ALA A 280 -13.24 9.15 -5.14
CA ALA A 280 -14.52 9.75 -5.50
C ALA A 280 -14.34 10.84 -6.56
N LEU A 281 -13.41 11.77 -6.31
CA LEU A 281 -13.06 12.84 -7.25
C LEU A 281 -12.60 12.29 -8.60
N TRP A 282 -11.73 11.28 -8.59
CA TRP A 282 -11.24 10.64 -9.82
C TRP A 282 -12.34 9.89 -10.58
N SER A 283 -13.34 9.38 -9.87
CA SER A 283 -14.51 8.72 -10.46
C SER A 283 -15.54 9.71 -11.02
N GLY A 284 -15.38 11.02 -10.76
CA GLY A 284 -16.36 12.05 -11.12
C GLY A 284 -17.66 11.98 -10.32
N LYS A 285 -17.61 11.40 -9.10
CA LYS A 285 -18.73 11.34 -8.16
C LYS A 285 -18.57 12.36 -7.03
#